data_AF-A0A3S1ZD77-F1
#
_entry.id   AF-A0A3S1ZD77-F1
#
_cell.length_a   1.000
_cell.length_b   1.000
_cell.length_c   1.000
_cell.angle_alpha   90.00
_cell.angle_beta   90.00
_cell.angle_gamma   90.00
#
_symmetry.space_group_name_H-M   'P 1'
#
loop_
_entity.id
_entity.type
_entity.pdbx_description
1 polymer ?
#
loop_
_entity_poly.entity_id
_entity_poly.type
_entity_poly.pdbx_seq_one_letter_code
_entity_poly.pdbx_strand_id
1 'polypeptide(L)'
;TGAADARNFSPGANIEAQFRPFQALVNGPAGHRPIDALTQNFSDIYQSLQLAAEVPSQTERVNSNLQLQIATLRANVSRLPKQLGRMVNATADEFEGNVAETSVTNLNQILDQTVTAPCEAAISGRYPFARDATEDVAMADFAKLFAPGG
;
A
#
# COMPACT_ATOMS: atom_id res chain seq x y z
N THR A 1 62.24 20.07 21.14
CA THR A 1 61.43 18.94 21.65
C THR A 1 60.12 18.89 20.87
N GLY A 2 60.14 18.30 19.67
CA GLY A 2 58.95 18.15 18.82
C GLY A 2 58.32 16.79 19.08
N ALA A 3 57.33 16.75 19.98
CA ALA A 3 56.63 15.52 20.31
C ALA A 3 55.75 15.09 19.13
N ALA A 4 55.87 13.81 18.79
CA ALA A 4 55.13 13.09 17.78
C ALA A 4 53.61 13.31 17.90
N ASP A 5 53.05 14.06 16.96
CA ASP A 5 51.62 14.07 16.66
C ASP A 5 51.37 13.23 15.39
N ALA A 6 52.04 12.08 15.30
CA ALA A 6 51.62 11.02 14.39
C ALA A 6 50.40 10.34 15.01
N ARG A 7 49.25 11.04 15.00
CA ARG A 7 47.96 10.37 15.21
C ARG A 7 47.90 9.24 14.20
N ASN A 8 47.92 8.02 14.71
CA ASN A 8 47.79 6.78 13.96
C ASN A 8 46.48 6.80 13.15
N PHE A 9 46.49 7.44 11.99
CA PHE A 9 45.48 7.22 10.98
C PHE A 9 45.74 5.84 10.41
N SER A 10 44.96 4.85 10.89
CA SER A 10 44.84 3.58 10.20
C SER A 10 44.65 3.86 8.70
N PRO A 11 45.43 3.23 7.80
CA PRO A 11 45.31 3.44 6.35
C PRO A 11 43.89 3.23 5.78
N GLY A 12 42.93 2.70 6.55
CA GLY A 12 41.51 2.54 6.18
C GLY A 12 40.52 3.48 6.86
N ALA A 13 40.94 4.36 7.79
CA ALA A 13 40.00 5.08 8.67
C ALA A 13 38.97 5.95 7.92
N ASN A 14 39.39 6.55 6.80
CA ASN A 14 38.49 7.36 5.96
C ASN A 14 37.45 6.51 5.23
N ILE A 15 37.82 5.28 4.82
CA ILE A 15 36.91 4.34 4.17
C ILE A 15 35.92 3.82 5.21
N GLU A 16 36.40 3.36 6.38
CA GLU A 16 35.55 2.89 7.48
C GLU A 16 34.52 3.94 7.94
N ALA A 17 34.92 5.22 7.97
CA ALA A 17 34.01 6.31 8.32
C ALA A 17 32.80 6.40 7.38
N GLN A 18 32.96 6.10 6.08
CA GLN A 18 31.86 6.13 5.11
C GLN A 18 30.88 4.97 5.31
N PHE A 19 31.36 3.81 5.77
CA PHE A 19 30.53 2.62 5.98
C PHE A 19 29.93 2.51 7.39
N ARG A 20 30.38 3.35 8.34
CA ARG A 20 29.88 3.35 9.72
C ARG A 20 28.34 3.38 9.83
N PRO A 21 27.58 4.15 9.04
CA PRO A 21 26.12 4.12 9.10
C PRO A 21 25.53 2.76 8.72
N PHE A 22 26.11 2.07 7.73
CA PHE A 22 25.67 0.73 7.33
C PHE A 22 26.03 -0.32 8.38
N GLN A 23 27.22 -0.21 8.97
CA GLN A 23 27.64 -1.09 10.05
C GLN A 23 26.73 -0.95 11.27
N ALA A 24 26.31 0.27 11.60
CA ALA A 24 25.37 0.52 12.69
C ALA A 24 24.01 -0.19 12.49
N LEU A 25 23.56 -0.39 11.25
CA LEU A 25 22.30 -1.10 10.97
C LEU A 25 22.37 -2.60 11.23
N VAL A 26 23.55 -3.20 11.07
CA VAL A 26 23.76 -4.66 11.20
C VAL A 26 24.41 -5.04 12.53
N ASN A 27 24.80 -4.04 13.33
CA ASN A 27 25.38 -4.27 14.64
C ASN A 27 24.31 -4.72 15.64
N GLY A 28 24.65 -5.73 16.43
CA GLY A 28 23.82 -6.29 17.49
C GLY A 28 23.50 -7.77 17.27
N PRO A 29 22.89 -8.43 18.27
CA PRO A 29 22.42 -9.81 18.13
C PRO A 29 21.37 -9.92 17.03
N ALA A 30 21.34 -11.06 16.33
CA ALA A 30 20.31 -11.34 15.34
C ALA A 30 18.89 -11.20 15.93
N GLY A 31 17.97 -10.62 15.16
CA GLY A 31 16.60 -10.30 15.58
C GLY A 31 16.47 -8.97 16.31
N HIS A 32 17.59 -8.31 16.68
CA HIS A 32 17.60 -7.05 17.41
C HIS A 32 18.39 -5.95 16.70
N ARG A 33 18.86 -6.21 15.47
CA ARG A 33 19.59 -5.22 14.67
C ARG A 33 18.59 -4.23 14.08
N PRO A 34 18.94 -2.94 13.92
CA PRO A 34 18.06 -1.97 13.26
C PRO A 34 17.55 -2.41 11.88
N ILE A 35 18.37 -3.16 11.12
CA ILE A 35 17.97 -3.71 9.81
C ILE A 35 16.89 -4.80 9.92
N ASP A 36 16.81 -5.51 11.06
CA ASP A 36 15.89 -6.66 11.21
C ASP A 36 14.43 -6.21 11.18
N ALA A 37 14.14 -5.04 11.76
CA ALA A 37 12.81 -4.42 11.71
C ALA A 37 12.39 -4.08 10.27
N LEU A 38 13.34 -3.62 9.44
CA LEU A 38 13.09 -3.33 8.04
C LEU A 38 12.79 -4.63 7.26
N THR A 39 13.59 -5.67 7.45
CA THR A 39 13.37 -6.96 6.79
C THR A 39 12.09 -7.64 7.23
N GLN A 40 11.72 -7.52 8.51
CA GLN A 40 10.47 -8.06 9.03
C GLN A 40 9.27 -7.36 8.39
N ASN A 41 9.29 -6.03 8.31
CA ASN A 41 8.21 -5.27 7.68
C ASN A 41 8.01 -5.64 6.20
N PHE A 42 9.10 -5.83 5.44
CA PHE A 42 9.00 -6.36 4.07
C PHE A 42 8.43 -7.78 4.01
N SER A 43 8.80 -8.65 4.94
CA SER A 43 8.24 -10.00 5.04
C SER A 43 6.74 -9.97 5.32
N ASP A 44 6.31 -9.09 6.24
CA ASP A 44 4.89 -8.95 6.60
C ASP A 44 4.05 -8.44 5.42
N ILE A 45 4.59 -7.48 4.66
CA ILE A 45 3.96 -6.98 3.42
C ILE A 45 3.82 -8.12 2.41
N TYR A 46 4.89 -8.88 2.17
CA TYR A 46 4.88 -10.00 1.24
C TYR A 46 3.83 -11.06 1.61
N GLN A 47 3.78 -11.46 2.89
CA GLN A 47 2.79 -12.42 3.38
C GLN A 47 1.36 -11.88 3.25
N SER A 48 1.16 -10.59 3.49
CA SER A 48 -0.14 -9.93 3.33
C SER A 48 -0.59 -10.00 1.85
N LEU A 49 0.31 -9.70 0.92
CA LEU A 49 0.03 -9.79 -0.52
C LEU A 49 -0.26 -11.23 -0.97
N GLN A 50 0.48 -12.22 -0.45
CA GLN A 50 0.17 -13.64 -0.70
C GLN A 50 -1.23 -14.01 -0.21
N LEU A 51 -1.60 -13.59 1.01
CA LEU A 51 -2.91 -13.87 1.57
C LEU A 51 -4.05 -13.25 0.74
N ALA A 52 -3.88 -12.02 0.24
CA ALA A 52 -4.86 -11.42 -0.67
C ALA A 52 -5.01 -12.19 -1.99
N ALA A 53 -3.90 -12.72 -2.52
CA ALA A 53 -3.92 -13.53 -3.74
C ALA A 53 -4.60 -14.89 -3.53
N GLU A 54 -4.40 -15.52 -2.37
CA GLU A 54 -4.97 -16.83 -2.03
C GLU A 54 -6.42 -16.76 -1.57
N VAL A 55 -6.80 -15.69 -0.87
CA VAL A 55 -8.12 -15.55 -0.23
C VAL A 55 -8.75 -14.20 -0.61
N PRO A 56 -9.41 -14.11 -1.78
CA PRO A 56 -9.98 -12.86 -2.27
C PRO A 56 -10.99 -12.19 -1.33
N SER A 57 -11.70 -12.98 -0.50
CA SER A 57 -12.66 -12.46 0.49
C SER A 57 -12.01 -11.68 1.64
N GLN A 58 -10.68 -11.77 1.81
CA GLN A 58 -9.96 -11.02 2.84
C GLN A 58 -9.24 -9.77 2.30
N THR A 59 -9.33 -9.50 1.00
CA THR A 59 -8.59 -8.42 0.32
C THR A 59 -8.75 -7.06 1.00
N GLU A 60 -9.95 -6.69 1.43
CA GLU A 60 -10.18 -5.40 2.11
C GLU A 60 -9.45 -5.29 3.45
N ARG A 61 -9.47 -6.36 4.24
CA ARG A 61 -8.74 -6.43 5.52
C ARG A 61 -7.23 -6.43 5.29
N VAL A 62 -6.77 -7.12 4.25
CA VAL A 62 -5.36 -7.12 3.87
C VAL A 62 -4.91 -5.72 3.46
N ASN A 63 -5.70 -5.02 2.63
CA ASN A 63 -5.38 -3.68 2.17
C ASN A 63 -5.26 -2.67 3.31
N SER A 64 -6.12 -2.75 4.34
CA SER A 64 -6.01 -1.88 5.51
C SER A 64 -4.76 -2.17 6.36
N ASN A 65 -4.39 -3.44 6.52
CA ASN A 65 -3.14 -3.82 7.18
C ASN A 65 -1.91 -3.34 6.39
N LEU A 66 -1.96 -3.45 5.06
CA LEU A 66 -0.87 -3.05 4.17
C LEU A 66 -0.60 -1.54 4.28
N GLN A 67 -1.64 -0.70 4.40
CA GLN A 67 -1.47 0.74 4.65
C GLN A 67 -0.67 1.02 5.93
N LEU A 68 -0.96 0.29 7.02
CA LEU A 68 -0.21 0.44 8.28
C LEU A 68 1.24 -0.04 8.16
N GLN A 69 1.47 -1.14 7.45
CA GLN A 69 2.81 -1.67 7.20
C GLN A 69 3.66 -0.69 6.38
N ILE A 70 3.09 -0.11 5.32
CA ILE A 70 3.73 0.94 4.50
C ILE A 70 4.04 2.19 5.33
N ALA A 71 3.11 2.63 6.19
CA ALA A 71 3.34 3.77 7.07
C ALA A 71 4.51 3.49 8.03
N THR A 72 4.61 2.27 8.54
CA THR A 72 5.72 1.80 9.38
C THR A 72 7.04 1.81 8.62
N LEU A 73 7.04 1.39 7.34
CA LEU A 73 8.20 1.43 6.46
C LEU A 73 8.74 2.87 6.35
N ARG A 74 7.86 3.83 6.03
CA ARG A 74 8.21 5.26 5.91
C ARG A 74 8.74 5.85 7.22
N ALA A 75 8.13 5.51 8.36
CA ALA A 75 8.57 6.00 9.65
C ALA A 75 10.03 5.64 9.98
N ASN A 76 10.53 4.50 9.47
CA ASN A 76 11.88 4.03 9.72
C ASN A 76 12.93 4.57 8.73
N VAL A 77 12.53 5.21 7.63
CA VAL A 77 13.44 5.69 6.57
C VAL A 77 14.48 6.69 7.07
N SER A 78 14.08 7.57 8.01
CA SER A 78 14.98 8.61 8.56
C SER A 78 16.22 8.04 9.27
N ARG A 79 16.17 6.77 9.67
CA ARG A 79 17.26 6.05 10.34
C ARG A 79 18.20 5.35 9.36
N LEU A 80 17.89 5.36 8.07
CA LEU A 80 18.63 4.66 7.05
C LEU A 80 19.67 5.58 6.40
N PRO A 81 20.82 5.03 5.95
CA PRO A 81 21.73 5.74 5.06
C PRO A 81 20.98 6.22 3.83
N LYS A 82 21.34 7.41 3.34
CA LYS A 82 20.61 8.12 2.27
C LYS A 82 20.21 7.24 1.08
N GLN A 83 21.09 6.33 0.65
CA GLN A 83 20.82 5.51 -0.54
C GLN A 83 19.78 4.42 -0.26
N LEU A 84 19.86 3.79 0.91
CA LEU A 84 18.87 2.84 1.35
C LEU A 84 17.53 3.51 1.64
N GLY A 85 17.55 4.68 2.29
CA GLY A 85 16.34 5.47 2.52
C GLY A 85 15.61 5.85 1.22
N ARG A 86 16.36 6.20 0.16
CA ARG A 86 15.78 6.44 -1.18
C ARG A 86 15.10 5.21 -1.76
N MET A 87 15.74 4.04 -1.68
CA MET A 87 15.14 2.78 -2.18
C MET A 87 13.88 2.44 -1.39
N VAL A 88 13.92 2.52 -0.06
CA VAL A 88 12.76 2.22 0.79
C VAL A 88 11.60 3.18 0.55
N ASN A 89 11.85 4.48 0.37
CA ASN A 89 10.79 5.43 -0.03
C ASN A 89 10.20 5.08 -1.40
N ALA A 90 11.03 4.80 -2.41
CA ALA A 90 10.53 4.44 -3.74
C ALA A 90 9.66 3.18 -3.70
N THR A 91 10.04 2.17 -2.91
CA THR A 91 9.22 0.97 -2.71
C THR A 91 7.93 1.27 -1.94
N ALA A 92 7.96 2.14 -0.93
CA ALA A 92 6.75 2.56 -0.23
C ALA A 92 5.78 3.29 -1.18
N ASP A 93 6.30 4.17 -2.04
CA ASP A 93 5.50 4.89 -3.05
C ASP A 93 4.85 3.92 -4.05
N GLU A 94 5.59 2.91 -4.50
CA GLU A 94 5.07 1.85 -5.37
C GLU A 94 3.95 1.05 -4.70
N PHE A 95 4.13 0.65 -3.44
CA PHE A 95 3.10 -0.06 -2.68
C PHE A 95 1.83 0.77 -2.48
N GLU A 96 1.96 2.07 -2.17
CA GLU A 96 0.80 2.97 -2.05
C GLU A 96 0.02 3.08 -3.36
N GLY A 97 0.74 3.19 -4.49
CA GLY A 97 0.13 3.20 -5.83
C GLY A 97 -0.70 1.93 -6.08
N ASN A 98 -0.12 0.76 -5.82
CA ASN A 98 -0.79 -0.53 -6.04
C ASN A 98 -2.01 -0.73 -5.13
N VAL A 99 -1.94 -0.30 -3.87
CA VAL A 99 -3.08 -0.36 -2.94
C VAL A 99 -4.21 0.56 -3.39
N ALA A 100 -3.88 1.77 -3.86
CA ALA A 100 -4.87 2.71 -4.37
C ALA A 100 -5.59 2.16 -5.61
N GLU A 101 -4.85 1.60 -6.57
CA GLU A 101 -5.43 0.98 -7.77
C GLU A 101 -6.35 -0.20 -7.45
N THR A 102 -5.90 -1.08 -6.56
CA THR A 102 -6.71 -2.23 -6.10
C THR A 102 -7.99 -1.76 -5.40
N SER A 103 -7.89 -0.71 -4.57
CA SER A 103 -9.05 -0.14 -3.87
C SER A 103 -10.07 0.44 -4.85
N VAL A 104 -9.62 1.18 -5.87
CA VAL A 104 -10.51 1.70 -6.93
C VAL A 104 -11.19 0.58 -7.69
N THR A 105 -10.45 -0.48 -8.03
CA THR A 105 -11.00 -1.65 -8.73
C THR A 105 -12.08 -2.34 -7.90
N ASN A 106 -11.84 -2.55 -6.60
CA ASN A 106 -12.83 -3.14 -5.70
C ASN A 106 -14.07 -2.24 -5.55
N LEU A 107 -13.88 -0.92 -5.40
CA LEU A 107 -14.98 0.03 -5.32
C LEU A 107 -15.85 0.03 -6.59
N ASN A 108 -15.24 -0.03 -7.78
CA ASN A 108 -15.98 -0.13 -9.04
C ASN A 108 -16.77 -1.44 -9.09
N GLN A 109 -16.18 -2.56 -8.68
CA GLN A 109 -16.88 -3.85 -8.64
C GLN A 109 -18.07 -3.82 -7.67
N ILE A 110 -17.91 -3.22 -6.48
CA ILE A 110 -19.00 -3.06 -5.52
C ILE A 110 -20.08 -2.15 -6.10
N LEU A 111 -19.72 -1.02 -6.69
CA LEU A 111 -20.66 -0.09 -7.33
C LEU A 111 -21.45 -0.80 -8.44
N ASP A 112 -20.78 -1.55 -9.29
CA ASP A 112 -21.40 -2.30 -10.39
C ASP A 112 -22.42 -3.32 -9.88
N GLN A 113 -22.06 -4.06 -8.83
CA GLN A 113 -22.92 -5.11 -8.28
C GLN A 113 -24.08 -4.56 -7.44
N THR A 114 -23.84 -3.50 -6.67
CA THR A 114 -24.81 -3.01 -5.68
C THR A 114 -25.70 -1.89 -6.20
N VAL A 115 -25.25 -1.14 -7.20
CA VAL A 115 -25.99 0.00 -7.75
C VAL A 115 -26.27 -0.20 -9.23
N THR A 116 -25.25 -0.39 -10.07
CA THR A 116 -25.41 -0.42 -11.53
C THR A 116 -26.33 -1.55 -11.97
N ALA A 117 -26.04 -2.80 -11.58
CA ALA A 117 -26.82 -3.96 -12.01
C ALA A 117 -28.29 -3.91 -11.55
N PRO A 118 -28.62 -3.55 -10.29
CA PRO A 118 -30.02 -3.34 -9.90
C PRO A 118 -30.71 -2.20 -10.65
N CYS A 119 -30.01 -1.09 -10.91
CA CYS A 119 -30.56 0.02 -11.67
C CYS A 119 -30.86 -0.40 -13.11
N GLU A 120 -29.91 -1.04 -13.79
CA GLU A 120 -30.11 -1.56 -15.14
C GLU A 120 -31.25 -2.58 -15.21
N ALA A 121 -31.33 -3.50 -14.25
CA ALA A 121 -32.44 -4.46 -14.18
C ALA A 121 -33.81 -3.77 -14.05
N ALA A 122 -33.89 -2.66 -13.33
CA ALA A 122 -35.11 -1.91 -13.15
C ALA A 122 -35.53 -1.11 -14.41
N ILE A 123 -34.57 -0.52 -15.14
CA ILE A 123 -34.88 0.48 -16.18
C ILE A 123 -34.54 0.07 -17.61
N SER A 124 -33.71 -0.95 -17.80
CA SER A 124 -33.23 -1.36 -19.12
C SER A 124 -34.38 -1.82 -20.01
N GLY A 125 -34.46 -1.23 -21.21
CA GLY A 125 -35.50 -1.54 -22.18
C GLY A 125 -36.92 -1.15 -21.75
N ARG A 126 -37.08 -0.21 -20.80
CA ARG A 126 -38.39 0.25 -20.32
C ARG A 126 -38.62 1.74 -20.53
N TYR A 127 -39.85 2.13 -20.89
CA TYR A 127 -40.26 3.54 -20.96
C TYR A 127 -40.37 4.11 -19.53
N PRO A 128 -39.93 5.35 -19.25
CA PRO A 128 -39.47 6.40 -20.17
C PRO A 128 -37.97 6.40 -20.49
N PHE A 129 -37.19 5.44 -19.99
CA PHE A 129 -35.73 5.41 -20.14
C PHE A 129 -35.30 4.95 -21.55
N ALA A 130 -36.05 4.03 -22.15
CA ALA A 130 -35.98 3.67 -23.56
C ALA A 130 -37.26 4.15 -24.27
N ARG A 131 -37.13 5.12 -25.18
CA ARG A 131 -38.27 5.81 -25.81
C ARG A 131 -39.12 4.90 -26.71
N ASP A 132 -38.50 3.87 -27.25
CA ASP A 132 -39.07 2.86 -28.15
C ASP A 132 -39.52 1.59 -27.41
N ALA A 133 -39.34 1.54 -26.08
CA ALA A 133 -39.80 0.42 -25.28
C ALA A 133 -41.32 0.30 -25.28
N THR A 134 -41.80 -0.94 -25.43
CA THR A 134 -43.23 -1.27 -25.35
C THR A 134 -43.71 -1.53 -23.93
N GLU A 135 -42.80 -1.71 -22.98
CA GLU A 135 -43.11 -1.91 -21.56
C GLU A 135 -42.70 -0.67 -20.75
N ASP A 136 -43.58 -0.25 -19.84
CA ASP A 136 -43.27 0.79 -18.86
C ASP A 136 -42.43 0.24 -17.70
N VAL A 137 -41.67 1.13 -17.08
CA VAL A 137 -41.04 0.87 -15.78
C VAL A 137 -42.11 0.72 -14.70
N ALA A 138 -41.91 -0.20 -13.76
CA ALA A 138 -42.82 -0.32 -12.63
C ALA A 138 -42.77 0.95 -11.78
N MET A 139 -43.94 1.48 -11.37
CA MET A 139 -43.99 2.70 -10.54
C MET A 139 -43.25 2.55 -9.21
N ALA A 140 -43.19 1.34 -8.65
CA ALA A 140 -42.42 1.08 -7.44
C ALA A 140 -40.91 1.25 -7.67
N ASP A 141 -40.38 0.74 -8.79
CA ASP A 141 -38.96 0.86 -9.15
C ASP A 141 -38.60 2.30 -9.52
N PHE A 142 -39.49 3.00 -10.24
CA PHE A 142 -39.34 4.43 -10.52
C PHE A 142 -39.35 5.25 -9.24
N ALA A 143 -40.31 5.03 -8.35
CA ALA A 143 -40.40 5.75 -7.08
C ALA A 143 -39.19 5.50 -6.19
N LYS A 144 -38.68 4.26 -6.16
CA LYS A 144 -37.44 3.90 -5.46
C LYS A 144 -36.26 4.68 -6.05
N LEU A 145 -35.99 4.53 -7.34
CA LEU A 145 -34.86 5.18 -8.02
C LEU A 145 -34.79 6.71 -7.82
N PHE A 146 -35.95 7.37 -7.73
CA PHE A 146 -36.04 8.83 -7.53
C PHE A 146 -36.38 9.24 -6.09
N ALA A 147 -36.38 8.32 -5.13
CA ALA A 147 -36.57 8.64 -3.73
C ALA A 147 -35.35 9.42 -3.19
N PRO A 148 -35.50 10.17 -2.09
CA PRO A 148 -34.36 10.79 -1.42
C PRO A 148 -33.34 9.72 -0.97
N GLY A 149 -32.15 9.74 -1.56
CA GLY A 149 -31.08 8.74 -1.33
C GLY A 149 -31.05 7.59 -2.34
N GLY A 150 -32.02 7.54 -3.27
CA GLY A 150 -32.26 6.42 -4.18
C GLY A 150 -33.04 5.27 -3.55
#